data_AF-A0A352AL86-F1
#
_entry.id   AF-A0A352AL86-F1
#
_cell.length_a   1.000
_cell.length_b   1.000
_cell.length_c   1.000
_cell.angle_alpha   90.00
_cell.angle_beta   90.00
_cell.angle_gamma   90.00
#
_symmetry.space_group_name_H-M   'P 1'
#
loop_
_entity.id
_entity.type
_entity.pdbx_description
1 polymer ?
#
loop_
_entity_poly.entity_id
_entity_poly.type
_entity_poly.pdbx_seq_one_letter_code
_entity_poly.pdbx_strand_id
1 'polypeptide(L)' 'MTIKNRSFFPYVDFFPAENFKLIGECADKKVLLIGKVKGYGDPIVAICETDEPSQEELSACDLYELMKFSQSKVNLTEAT' A
#
# COMPACT_ATOMS: atom_id res chain seq x y z
N MET A 1 -2.92 1.31 -12.74
CA MET A 1 -3.27 1.43 -11.31
C MET A 1 -3.70 2.85 -10.97
N THR A 2 -4.91 3.00 -10.43
CA THR A 2 -5.42 4.24 -9.82
C THR A 2 -5.66 4.00 -8.33
N ILE A 3 -5.74 5.06 -7.52
CA ILE A 3 -6.04 4.96 -6.08
C ILE A 3 -7.42 5.58 -5.85
N LYS A 4 -8.43 4.76 -5.54
CA LYS A 4 -9.84 5.21 -5.47
C LYS A 4 -10.10 6.22 -4.37
N ASN A 5 -9.44 6.04 -3.23
CA ASN A 5 -9.65 6.81 -2.02
C ASN A 5 -8.57 7.89 -1.82
N ARG A 6 -7.85 8.28 -2.89
CA ARG A 6 -6.78 9.27 -2.86
C ARG A 6 -7.20 10.58 -2.18
N SER A 7 -8.45 11.01 -2.38
CA SER A 7 -9.00 12.23 -1.79
C SER A 7 -9.09 12.21 -0.26
N PHE A 8 -9.12 11.04 0.38
CA PHE A 8 -9.11 10.92 1.85
C PHE A 8 -7.72 11.09 2.47
N PHE A 9 -6.67 11.18 1.64
CA PHE A 9 -5.28 11.30 2.06
C PHE A 9 -4.62 12.58 1.50
N PRO A 10 -5.14 13.79 1.82
CA PRO A 10 -4.57 15.04 1.30
C PRO A 10 -3.14 15.32 1.82
N TYR A 11 -2.78 14.68 2.94
CA TYR A 11 -1.50 14.78 3.61
C TYR A 11 -0.47 13.75 3.12
N VAL A 12 -0.75 13.02 2.04
CA VAL A 12 0.15 11.97 1.51
C VAL A 12 0.76 12.42 0.18
N ASP A 13 2.06 12.19 0.05
CA ASP A 13 2.78 12.21 -1.23
C ASP A 13 2.69 10.83 -1.86
N PHE A 14 1.70 10.65 -2.73
CA PHE A 14 1.54 9.43 -3.52
C PHE A 14 2.60 9.35 -4.61
N PHE A 15 3.18 8.17 -4.76
CA PHE A 15 4.13 7.91 -5.83
C PHE A 15 3.42 7.79 -7.19
N PRO A 16 4.13 8.06 -8.29
CA PRO A 16 3.72 7.58 -9.60
C PRO A 16 3.55 6.04 -9.59
N ALA A 17 2.62 5.50 -10.37
CA ALA A 17 2.27 4.08 -10.34
C ALA A 17 3.45 3.18 -10.71
N GLU A 18 4.32 3.63 -11.62
CA GLU A 18 5.57 2.98 -12.00
C GLU A 18 6.59 2.86 -10.85
N ASN A 19 6.41 3.63 -9.78
CA ASN A 19 7.27 3.63 -8.60
C ASN A 19 6.66 2.90 -7.40
N PHE A 20 5.51 2.23 -7.58
CA PHE A 20 4.97 1.37 -6.53
C PHE A 20 5.88 0.18 -6.30
N LYS A 21 6.11 -0.16 -5.02
CA LYS A 21 7.02 -1.24 -4.64
C LYS A 21 6.27 -2.32 -3.88
N LEU A 22 6.47 -3.58 -4.25
CA LEU A 22 6.03 -4.71 -3.44
C LEU A 22 6.88 -4.75 -2.15
N ILE A 23 6.23 -4.71 -1.00
CA ILE A 23 6.91 -4.71 0.31
C ILE A 23 6.53 -5.91 1.17
N GLY A 24 5.64 -6.77 0.69
CA GLY A 24 5.23 -7.95 1.44
C GLY A 24 3.88 -8.50 1.03
N GLU A 25 3.34 -9.35 1.89
CA GLU A 25 2.05 -10.01 1.72
C GLU A 25 1.24 -10.00 3.04
N CYS A 26 -0.08 -9.90 2.91
CA CYS A 26 -1.03 -9.97 4.02
C CYS A 26 -2.22 -10.84 3.60
N ALA A 27 -2.41 -11.98 4.27
CA ALA A 27 -3.44 -12.97 3.93
C ALA A 27 -3.39 -13.40 2.45
N ASP A 28 -2.19 -13.80 1.99
CA ASP A 28 -1.87 -14.23 0.61
C ASP A 28 -2.09 -13.14 -0.47
N LYS A 29 -2.36 -11.91 -0.06
CA LYS A 29 -2.48 -10.75 -0.94
C LYS A 29 -1.25 -9.87 -0.88
N LYS A 30 -0.78 -9.43 -2.05
CA LYS A 30 0.40 -8.55 -2.17
C LYS A 30 0.13 -7.18 -1.54
N VAL A 31 1.13 -6.67 -0.82
CA VAL A 31 1.11 -5.34 -0.20
C VAL A 31 2.10 -4.43 -0.93
N LEU A 32 1.60 -3.36 -1.52
CA LEU A 32 2.39 -2.37 -2.24
C LEU A 32 2.58 -1.12 -1.38
N LEU A 33 3.81 -0.60 -1.35
CA LEU A 33 4.10 0.77 -0.92
C LEU A 33 3.75 1.73 -2.07
N ILE A 34 2.81 2.63 -1.80
CA ILE A 34 2.23 3.53 -2.83
C ILE A 34 2.39 5.01 -2.52
N GLY A 35 2.91 5.36 -1.34
CA GLY A 35 3.16 6.74 -0.96
C GLY A 35 3.69 6.86 0.46
N LYS A 36 3.88 8.11 0.89
CA LYS A 36 4.29 8.43 2.26
C LYS A 36 3.56 9.67 2.78
N VAL A 37 3.31 9.70 4.09
CA VAL A 37 2.76 10.89 4.77
C VAL A 37 3.77 12.04 4.70
N LYS A 38 3.30 13.24 4.36
CA LYS A 38 4.08 14.49 4.36
C LYS A 38 4.61 14.77 5.76
N GLY A 39 5.91 15.02 5.88
CA GLY A 39 6.58 15.34 7.14
C GLY A 39 7.34 14.16 7.73
N TYR A 40 6.63 13.19 8.31
CA TYR A 40 7.25 12.06 9.03
C TYR A 40 7.63 10.87 8.13
N GLY A 41 7.09 10.82 6.92
CA GLY A 41 7.44 9.80 5.94
C GLY A 41 6.82 8.43 6.21
N ASP A 42 5.77 8.36 7.04
CA ASP A 42 5.08 7.11 7.36
C ASP A 42 4.54 6.45 6.09
N PRO A 43 4.69 5.12 5.94
CA PRO A 43 4.35 4.42 4.73
C PRO A 43 2.83 4.29 4.54
N ILE A 44 2.37 4.66 3.35
CA ILE A 44 1.02 4.40 2.87
C ILE A 44 1.06 3.24 1.89
N VAL A 45 0.21 2.25 2.14
CA VAL A 45 0.21 0.98 1.42
C VAL A 45 -1.14 0.70 0.78
N ALA A 46 -1.16 -0.25 -0.14
CA ALA A 46 -2.38 -0.84 -0.67
C ALA A 46 -2.22 -2.36 -0.74
N ILE A 47 -3.33 -3.08 -0.56
CA ILE A 47 -3.40 -4.52 -0.79
C ILE A 47 -3.93 -4.74 -2.21
N CYS A 48 -3.23 -5.54 -3.00
CA CYS A 48 -3.72 -6.01 -4.29
C CYS A 48 -4.65 -7.20 -4.07
N GLU A 49 -5.88 -7.11 -4.55
CA GLU A 49 -6.86 -8.18 -4.55
C GLU A 49 -6.67 -9.13 -5.73
N THR A 50 -5.92 -8.73 -6.75
CA THR A 50 -5.73 -9.48 -7.99
C THR A 50 -4.27 -9.84 -8.27
N ASP A 51 -4.07 -10.93 -9.02
CA ASP A 51 -2.75 -11.39 -9.48
C ASP A 51 -2.12 -10.50 -10.55
N GLU A 52 -2.92 -9.64 -11.20
CA GLU A 52 -2.49 -8.63 -12.17
C GLU A 52 -2.70 -7.20 -11.63
N PRO A 53 -1.82 -6.72 -10.73
CA PRO A 53 -1.95 -5.44 -10.07
C PRO A 53 -2.11 -4.24 -11.03
N SER A 54 -1.58 -4.32 -12.25
CA SER A 54 -1.47 -3.20 -13.19
C SER A 54 -2.83 -2.62 -13.61
N GLN A 55 -3.88 -3.44 -13.60
CA GLN A 55 -5.25 -3.06 -13.96
C GLN A 55 -6.15 -2.77 -12.76
N GLU A 56 -5.65 -2.98 -11.54
CA GLU A 56 -6.45 -2.86 -10.33
C GLU A 56 -6.62 -1.39 -9.89
N GLU A 57 -7.79 -1.11 -9.32
CA GLU A 57 -8.05 0.11 -8.59
C GLU A 57 -7.78 -0.09 -7.09
N LEU A 58 -6.70 0.53 -6.62
CA LEU A 58 -6.13 0.30 -5.29
C LEU A 58 -6.83 1.11 -4.20
N SER A 59 -6.83 0.57 -2.99
CA SER A 59 -7.29 1.24 -1.77
C SER A 59 -6.09 1.56 -0.87
N ALA A 60 -5.81 2.83 -0.67
CA ALA A 60 -4.74 3.28 0.23
C ALA A 60 -5.15 3.09 1.70
N CYS A 61 -4.21 2.66 2.52
CA CYS A 61 -4.32 2.62 3.98
C CYS A 61 -2.95 2.87 4.63
N ASP A 62 -2.97 3.32 5.89
CA ASP A 62 -1.76 3.39 6.71
C ASP A 62 -1.27 1.98 7.03
N LEU A 63 0.03 1.71 6.84
CA LEU A 63 0.61 0.39 7.14
C LEU A 63 0.38 -0.02 8.60
N TYR A 64 0.49 0.94 9.53
CA TYR A 64 0.26 0.68 10.95
C TYR A 64 -1.19 0.27 11.25
N GLU A 65 -2.17 0.86 10.56
CA GLU A 65 -3.56 0.45 10.70
C GLU A 65 -3.77 -0.95 10.12
N LEU A 66 -3.17 -1.25 8.95
CA LEU A 66 -3.21 -2.59 8.37
C LEU A 66 -2.71 -3.66 9.36
N MET A 67 -1.60 -3.39 10.04
CA MET A 67 -1.01 -4.29 11.05
C MET A 67 -1.88 -4.46 12.29
N LYS A 68 -2.72 -3.47 12.66
CA LYS A 68 -3.64 -3.57 13.80
C LYS A 68 -4.85 -4.46 13.50
N PHE A 69 -5.33 -4.45 12.25
CA PHE A 69 -6.53 -5.20 11.86
C PHE A 69 -6.25 -6.63 11.40
N SER A 70 -5.01 -6.95 11.01
CA SER A 70 -4.66 -8.29 10.54
C SER A 70 -4.48 -9.27 11.70
N GLN A 71 -5.40 -10.23 11.87
CA GLN A 71 -5.11 -11.49 12.58
C GLN A 71 -4.17 -12.39 11.78
N SER A 72 -4.02 -12.11 10.48
CA SER A 72 -3.10 -12.78 9.56
C SER A 72 -1.68 -12.23 9.70
N LYS A 73 -0.67 -13.10 9.55
CA LYS A 73 0.73 -12.68 9.54
C LYS A 73 0.99 -11.75 8.34
N VAL A 74 1.53 -10.57 8.61
CA VAL A 74 2.10 -9.69 7.58
C VAL A 74 3.55 -10.07 7.39
N ASN A 75 3.89 -10.59 6.21
CA ASN A 75 5.27 -10.93 5.85
C ASN A 75 5.85 -9.78 5.05
N LEU A 76 6.72 -8.97 5.67
CA LEU A 76 7.44 -7.91 4.97
C LEU A 76 8.72 -8.47 4.35
N THR A 77 8.99 -8.11 3.11
CA THR A 77 10.25 -8.45 2.41
C THR A 77 11.14 -7.21 2.35
N GLU A 78 12.47 -7.38 2.43
CA GLU A 78 13.40 -6.28 2.20
C GLU A 78 13.21 -5.72 0.79
N ALA A 79 13.07 -4.40 0.69
CA ALA A 79 13.00 -3.72 -0.60
C ALA A 79 14.40 -3.75 -1.24
N THR A 80 14.54 -4.49 -2.33
CA THR A 80 15.76 -4.51 -3.16
C THR A 80 15.91 -3.23 -3.99
#